data_AF-A0AAY4BEV8-F1
#
_entry.id   AF-A0AAY4BEV8-F1
#
_cell.length_a   1.000
_cell.length_b   1.000
_cell.length_c   1.000
_cell.angle_alpha   90.00
_cell.angle_beta   90.00
_cell.angle_gamma   90.00
#
_symmetry.space_group_name_H-M   'P 1'
#
loop_
_entity.id
_entity.type
_entity.pdbx_description
1 polymer ?
#
loop_
_entity_poly.entity_id
_entity_poly.type
_entity_poly.pdbx_seq_one_letter_code
_entity_poly.pdbx_strand_id
1 'polypeptide(L)'
;MAKRKVDTENRTFKTRWESEYMFTEVAGKPVCLLCGESVAVMKEFNLRRHHETKHVDKDKDMDMEQRLQKVEELKRGLKSWQALFRKAKSQSEAAVKARFILAEEIAKSARPFTEGDFIKNRMLKVCDEVCPDKRQLFSNVSLSRNTIAERVDELSINLKEQLVKKGKEFIAYSLAVDESTDISDIAQFVLAADIRRRFADFEAQKSRFELLSNTFAVDVGSSPPNLQMELIELQCSDALKAKNVAVGAAEFARFLPETVPQLHIQAMFGSTYLCEQLFSLMKLNKTSHRSRLTAEHLHSILRISSAQSLAPNIDELVQKMRHHQVSATASKK
;
A
#
# COMPACT_ATOMS: atom_id res chain seq x y z
N MET A 1 -45.61 -29.86 -9.87
CA MET A 1 -45.61 -28.64 -9.02
C MET A 1 -44.32 -27.87 -9.30
N ALA A 2 -44.40 -26.71 -9.95
CA ALA A 2 -43.22 -25.88 -10.18
C ALA A 2 -42.69 -25.31 -8.85
N LYS A 3 -41.40 -25.51 -8.57
CA LYS A 3 -40.73 -24.89 -7.41
C LYS A 3 -40.79 -23.38 -7.58
N ARG A 4 -41.59 -22.72 -6.74
CA ARG A 4 -41.74 -21.26 -6.71
C ARG A 4 -40.40 -20.65 -6.27
N LYS A 5 -39.74 -19.90 -7.15
CA LYS A 5 -38.51 -19.16 -6.83
C LYS A 5 -38.85 -17.92 -6.01
N VAL A 6 -37.98 -17.58 -5.06
CA VAL A 6 -38.16 -16.47 -4.10
C VAL A 6 -38.14 -15.12 -4.82
N ASP A 7 -37.45 -15.06 -5.96
CA ASP A 7 -37.11 -13.87 -6.74
C ASP A 7 -38.29 -13.27 -7.52
N THR A 8 -39.39 -14.04 -7.70
CA THR A 8 -40.58 -13.61 -8.46
C THR A 8 -41.66 -12.92 -7.64
N GLU A 9 -41.55 -12.93 -6.31
CA GLU A 9 -42.47 -12.21 -5.44
C GLU A 9 -41.72 -10.98 -4.90
N ASN A 10 -42.10 -9.79 -5.36
CA ASN A 10 -41.56 -8.49 -4.93
C ASN A 10 -41.89 -8.23 -3.45
N ARG A 11 -41.30 -9.02 -2.54
CA ARG A 11 -41.60 -9.08 -1.11
C ARG A 11 -40.90 -7.93 -0.41
N THR A 12 -41.55 -6.79 -0.41
CA THR A 12 -41.11 -5.58 0.31
C THR A 12 -41.54 -5.62 1.77
N PHE A 13 -40.75 -4.99 2.63
CA PHE A 13 -41.07 -4.84 4.04
C PHE A 13 -42.29 -3.92 4.19
N LYS A 14 -43.25 -4.30 5.05
CA LYS A 14 -44.43 -3.47 5.33
C LYS A 14 -44.28 -2.79 6.68
N THR A 15 -44.47 -1.47 6.72
CA THR A 15 -44.37 -0.66 7.95
C THR A 15 -45.28 -1.14 9.08
N ARG A 16 -46.46 -1.70 8.76
CA ARG A 16 -47.36 -2.29 9.76
C ARG A 16 -46.71 -3.41 10.59
N TRP A 17 -45.74 -4.13 10.01
CA TRP A 17 -45.01 -5.20 10.71
C TRP A 17 -44.10 -4.66 11.80
N GLU A 18 -43.79 -3.35 11.78
CA GLU A 18 -43.03 -2.74 12.87
C GLU A 18 -43.80 -2.81 14.18
N SER A 19 -45.08 -2.47 14.17
CA SER A 19 -45.90 -2.43 15.37
C SER A 19 -46.69 -3.72 15.62
N GLU A 20 -47.03 -4.46 14.56
CA GLU A 20 -47.74 -5.76 14.70
C GLU A 20 -46.83 -6.86 15.26
N TYR A 21 -45.56 -6.89 14.83
CA TYR A 21 -44.63 -7.99 15.13
C TYR A 21 -43.30 -7.52 15.73
N MET A 22 -43.11 -6.22 15.98
CA MET A 22 -41.86 -5.67 16.52
C MET A 22 -40.65 -5.93 15.61
N PHE A 23 -40.79 -5.73 14.30
CA PHE A 23 -39.71 -5.90 13.32
C PHE A 23 -39.27 -4.58 12.68
N THR A 24 -38.07 -4.52 12.12
CA THR A 24 -37.66 -3.43 11.22
C THR A 24 -36.79 -3.97 10.10
N GLU A 25 -36.58 -3.20 9.05
CA GLU A 25 -35.72 -3.58 7.95
C GLU A 25 -34.30 -3.04 8.14
N VAL A 26 -33.31 -3.94 8.11
CA VAL A 26 -31.88 -3.59 8.15
C VAL A 26 -31.16 -4.28 7.00
N ALA A 27 -30.57 -3.48 6.10
CA ALA A 27 -29.81 -3.95 4.95
C ALA A 27 -30.55 -5.03 4.11
N GLY A 28 -31.84 -4.82 3.84
CA GLY A 28 -32.67 -5.72 3.04
C GLY A 28 -33.19 -6.95 3.79
N LYS A 29 -33.03 -7.03 5.12
CA LYS A 29 -33.49 -8.17 5.93
C LYS A 29 -34.39 -7.71 7.08
N PRO A 30 -35.47 -8.46 7.40
CA PRO A 30 -36.27 -8.21 8.58
C PRO A 30 -35.51 -8.62 9.85
N VAL A 31 -35.38 -7.70 10.80
CA VAL A 31 -34.72 -7.88 12.10
C VAL A 31 -35.74 -7.65 13.21
N CYS A 32 -35.83 -8.58 14.16
CA CYS A 32 -36.69 -8.44 15.33
C CYS A 32 -36.10 -7.39 16.28
N LEU A 33 -36.88 -6.39 16.66
CA LEU A 33 -36.47 -5.33 17.59
C LEU A 33 -36.32 -5.83 19.05
N LEU A 34 -36.95 -6.97 19.39
CA LEU A 34 -36.95 -7.52 20.75
C LEU A 34 -35.73 -8.40 21.06
N CYS A 35 -35.18 -9.11 20.06
CA CYS A 35 -34.01 -9.99 20.24
C CYS A 35 -32.85 -9.76 19.26
N GLY A 36 -33.02 -8.88 18.27
CA GLY A 36 -31.99 -8.59 17.26
C GLY A 36 -31.77 -9.69 16.22
N GLU A 37 -32.53 -10.79 16.26
CA GLU A 37 -32.41 -11.88 15.27
C GLU A 37 -32.98 -11.46 13.91
N SER A 38 -32.27 -11.81 12.83
CA SER A 38 -32.74 -11.62 11.46
C SER A 38 -33.51 -12.84 10.95
N VAL A 39 -34.63 -12.62 10.27
CA VAL A 39 -35.38 -13.68 9.60
C VAL A 39 -34.95 -13.77 8.14
N ALA A 40 -34.61 -14.99 7.69
CA ALA A 40 -34.00 -15.22 6.38
C ALA A 40 -34.89 -14.83 5.18
N VAL A 41 -36.22 -14.92 5.34
CA VAL A 41 -37.18 -14.66 4.27
C VAL A 41 -38.20 -13.62 4.73
N MET A 42 -38.26 -12.51 3.99
CA MET A 42 -39.16 -11.37 4.22
C MET A 42 -40.61 -11.74 3.90
N LYS A 43 -41.26 -12.45 4.82
CA LYS A 43 -42.63 -12.95 4.68
C LYS A 43 -43.35 -12.86 6.01
N GLU A 44 -44.55 -12.26 6.01
CA GLU A 44 -45.35 -12.03 7.21
C GLU A 44 -45.48 -13.27 8.11
N PHE A 45 -45.74 -14.44 7.52
CA PHE A 45 -45.80 -15.71 8.24
C PHE A 45 -44.56 -15.99 9.10
N ASN A 46 -43.36 -15.67 8.60
CA ASN A 46 -42.12 -15.93 9.34
C ASN A 46 -41.92 -14.93 10.48
N LEU A 47 -42.26 -13.66 10.25
CA LEU A 47 -42.17 -12.61 11.28
C LEU A 47 -43.17 -12.88 12.40
N ARG A 48 -44.42 -13.20 12.02
CA ARG A 48 -45.49 -13.59 12.94
C ARG A 48 -45.09 -14.82 13.76
N ARG A 49 -44.68 -15.90 13.10
CA ARG A 49 -44.22 -17.12 13.79
C ARG A 49 -43.08 -16.82 14.76
N HIS A 50 -42.10 -16.01 14.38
CA HIS A 50 -41.01 -15.62 15.27
C HIS A 50 -41.53 -14.89 16.51
N HIS A 51 -42.40 -13.88 16.32
CA HIS A 51 -43.00 -13.11 17.41
C HIS A 51 -43.83 -14.00 18.34
N GLU A 52 -44.74 -14.82 17.81
CA GLU A 52 -45.61 -15.71 18.57
C GLU A 52 -44.84 -16.80 19.34
N THR A 53 -43.73 -17.29 18.80
CA THR A 53 -42.96 -18.36 19.45
C THR A 53 -41.94 -17.87 20.46
N LYS A 54 -41.41 -16.65 20.31
CA LYS A 54 -40.33 -16.13 21.15
C LYS A 54 -40.73 -14.96 22.06
N HIS A 55 -41.78 -14.23 21.72
CA HIS A 55 -42.08 -12.94 22.34
C HIS A 55 -43.56 -12.73 22.71
N VAL A 56 -44.42 -13.74 22.53
CA VAL A 56 -45.87 -13.62 22.80
C VAL A 56 -46.19 -13.12 24.20
N ASP A 57 -45.40 -13.53 25.21
CA ASP A 57 -45.62 -13.12 26.60
C ASP A 57 -45.16 -11.69 26.90
N LYS A 58 -44.30 -11.11 26.06
CA LYS A 58 -43.75 -9.76 26.27
C LYS A 58 -44.68 -8.65 25.77
N ASP A 59 -45.68 -9.00 24.97
CA ASP A 59 -46.60 -8.06 24.29
C ASP A 59 -48.07 -8.20 24.73
N LYS A 60 -48.40 -9.14 25.63
CA LYS A 60 -49.79 -9.53 25.95
C LYS A 60 -50.68 -8.39 26.47
N ASP A 61 -50.10 -7.40 27.15
CA ASP A 61 -50.85 -6.34 27.84
C ASP A 61 -50.61 -4.93 27.28
N MET A 62 -49.95 -4.81 26.11
CA MET A 62 -49.65 -3.49 25.52
C MET A 62 -50.71 -3.07 24.50
N ASP A 63 -51.27 -1.87 24.69
CA ASP A 63 -52.12 -1.23 23.68
C ASP A 63 -51.30 -0.77 22.46
N MET A 64 -51.97 -0.56 21.33
CA MET A 64 -51.39 -0.18 20.05
C MET A 64 -50.47 1.06 20.16
N GLU A 65 -50.86 2.05 20.96
CA GLU A 65 -50.07 3.26 21.17
C GLU A 65 -48.78 3.00 21.95
N GLN A 66 -48.83 2.14 22.97
CA GLN A 66 -47.65 1.70 23.72
C GLN A 66 -46.70 0.89 22.84
N ARG A 67 -47.25 0.05 21.95
CA ARG A 67 -46.45 -0.72 20.98
C ARG A 67 -45.73 0.21 20.00
N LEU A 68 -46.40 1.23 19.47
CA LEU A 68 -45.78 2.23 18.59
C LEU A 68 -44.66 3.01 19.28
N GLN A 69 -44.89 3.45 20.52
CA GLN A 69 -43.85 4.12 21.32
C GLN A 69 -42.64 3.22 21.55
N LYS A 70 -42.87 1.93 21.87
CA LYS A 70 -41.80 0.95 22.09
C LYS A 70 -41.00 0.68 20.83
N VAL A 71 -41.67 0.55 19.68
CA VAL A 71 -41.03 0.42 18.38
C VAL A 71 -40.09 1.59 18.12
N GLU A 72 -40.52 2.83 18.37
CA GLU A 72 -39.66 3.98 18.11
C GLU A 72 -38.51 4.13 19.11
N GLU A 73 -38.69 3.73 20.37
CA GLU A 73 -37.59 3.62 21.32
C GLU A 73 -36.55 2.59 20.85
N LEU A 74 -36.99 1.39 20.47
CA LEU A 74 -36.11 0.30 20.03
C LEU A 74 -35.41 0.64 18.70
N LYS A 75 -36.11 1.27 17.75
CA LYS A 75 -35.51 1.75 16.49
C LYS A 75 -34.47 2.83 16.76
N ARG A 76 -34.71 3.74 17.70
CA ARG A 76 -33.73 4.76 18.11
C ARG A 76 -32.50 4.12 18.75
N GLY A 77 -32.71 3.15 19.64
CA GLY A 77 -31.63 2.34 20.24
C GLY A 77 -30.81 1.62 19.17
N LEU A 78 -31.47 0.94 18.22
CA LEU A 78 -30.82 0.22 17.13
C LEU A 78 -30.00 1.16 16.23
N LYS A 79 -30.56 2.30 15.84
CA LYS A 79 -29.85 3.33 15.06
C LYS A 79 -28.62 3.84 15.81
N SER A 80 -28.73 4.09 17.12
CA SER A 80 -27.61 4.49 17.97
C SER A 80 -26.53 3.41 18.01
N TRP A 81 -26.90 2.16 18.26
CA TRP A 81 -25.97 1.02 18.23
C TRP A 81 -25.26 0.88 16.88
N GLN A 82 -26.00 0.95 15.77
CA GLN A 82 -25.42 0.91 14.43
C GLN A 82 -24.44 2.08 14.18
N ALA A 83 -24.78 3.29 14.65
CA ALA A 83 -23.90 4.45 14.56
C ALA A 83 -22.62 4.25 15.38
N LEU A 84 -22.72 3.70 16.59
CA LEU A 84 -21.57 3.35 17.44
C LEU A 84 -20.64 2.34 16.75
N PHE A 85 -21.20 1.27 16.17
CA PHE A 85 -20.41 0.29 15.42
C PHE A 85 -19.72 0.89 14.19
N ARG A 86 -20.43 1.74 13.43
CA ARG A 86 -19.85 2.45 12.28
C ARG A 86 -18.71 3.36 12.70
N LYS A 87 -18.88 4.09 13.80
CA LYS A 87 -17.85 4.97 14.38
C LYS A 87 -16.64 4.17 14.88
N ALA A 88 -16.85 3.07 15.59
CA ALA A 88 -15.77 2.20 16.05
C ALA A 88 -14.98 1.61 14.87
N LYS A 89 -15.68 1.19 13.80
CA LYS A 89 -15.06 0.71 12.57
C LYS A 89 -14.19 1.78 11.90
N SER A 90 -14.72 2.99 11.71
CA SER A 90 -13.95 4.07 11.07
C SER A 90 -12.74 4.50 11.91
N GLN A 91 -12.85 4.51 13.25
CA GLN A 91 -11.73 4.77 14.14
C GLN A 91 -10.65 3.70 14.06
N SER A 92 -11.03 2.42 13.99
CA SER A 92 -10.08 1.31 13.79
C SER A 92 -9.33 1.45 12.47
N GLU A 93 -10.05 1.75 11.38
CA GLU A 93 -9.46 1.97 10.05
C GLU A 93 -8.50 3.16 10.03
N ALA A 94 -8.89 4.28 10.65
CA ALA A 94 -8.03 5.45 10.79
C ALA A 94 -6.75 5.14 11.59
N ALA A 95 -6.87 4.36 12.67
CA ALA A 95 -5.72 3.94 13.46
C ALA A 95 -4.76 3.05 12.65
N VAL A 96 -5.28 2.11 11.85
CA VAL A 96 -4.44 1.27 10.96
C VAL A 96 -3.74 2.13 9.92
N LYS A 97 -4.46 3.04 9.26
CA LYS A 97 -3.88 3.95 8.27
C LYS A 97 -2.77 4.82 8.87
N ALA A 98 -2.98 5.36 10.07
CA ALA A 98 -1.97 6.13 10.78
C ALA A 98 -0.69 5.33 11.08
N ARG A 99 -0.81 4.03 11.40
CA ARG A 99 0.36 3.15 11.62
C ARG A 99 1.22 3.00 10.37
N PHE A 100 0.59 2.82 9.21
CA PHE A 100 1.32 2.73 7.94
C PHE A 100 2.01 4.03 7.59
N ILE A 101 1.32 5.17 7.74
CA ILE A 101 1.91 6.50 7.48
C ILE A 101 3.15 6.71 8.34
N LEU A 102 3.05 6.44 9.66
CA LEU A 102 4.18 6.61 10.56
C LEU A 102 5.32 5.61 10.28
N ALA A 103 5.00 4.37 9.92
CA ALA A 103 6.00 3.38 9.55
C ALA A 103 6.76 3.78 8.27
N GLU A 104 6.05 4.31 7.27
CA GLU A 104 6.65 4.82 6.04
C GLU A 104 7.61 5.98 6.34
N GLU A 105 7.20 6.94 7.17
CA GLU A 105 8.04 8.10 7.51
C GLU A 105 9.27 7.73 8.33
N ILE A 106 9.13 6.79 9.28
CA ILE A 106 10.27 6.25 10.03
C ILE A 106 11.27 5.58 9.06
N ALA A 107 10.78 4.79 8.11
CA ALA A 107 11.61 4.12 7.12
C ALA A 107 12.32 5.13 6.21
N LYS A 108 11.59 6.06 5.58
CA LYS A 108 12.16 7.11 4.71
C LYS A 108 13.22 7.94 5.41
N SER A 109 13.03 8.22 6.70
CA SER A 109 13.96 8.98 7.51
C SER A 109 15.15 8.15 8.05
N ALA A 110 15.25 6.87 7.68
CA ALA A 110 16.25 5.92 8.17
C ALA A 110 16.35 5.86 9.70
N ARG A 111 15.22 5.98 10.40
CA ARG A 111 15.16 6.00 11.87
C ARG A 111 14.99 4.61 12.46
N PRO A 112 15.41 4.39 13.73
CA PRO A 112 15.13 3.19 14.49
C PRO A 112 13.64 2.80 14.49
N PHE A 113 13.31 1.51 14.40
CA PHE A 113 11.89 1.10 14.56
C PHE A 113 11.34 1.40 15.96
N THR A 114 12.22 1.52 16.96
CA THR A 114 11.89 1.99 18.31
C THR A 114 11.45 3.45 18.35
N GLU A 115 11.70 4.22 17.29
CA GLU A 115 11.21 5.60 17.16
C GLU A 115 9.68 5.67 17.19
N GLY A 116 8.99 4.59 16.79
CA GLY A 116 7.53 4.52 16.87
C GLY A 116 7.00 4.71 18.29
N ASP A 117 7.64 4.09 19.29
CA ASP A 117 7.27 4.24 20.70
C ASP A 117 7.57 5.66 21.21
N PHE A 118 8.69 6.24 20.78
CA PHE A 118 9.06 7.62 21.10
C PHE A 118 8.03 8.63 20.56
N ILE A 119 7.67 8.50 19.27
CA ILE A 119 6.67 9.34 18.59
C ILE A 119 5.32 9.22 19.29
N LYS A 120 4.87 7.98 19.59
CA LYS A 120 3.62 7.74 20.32
C LYS A 120 3.58 8.47 21.65
N ASN A 121 4.65 8.36 22.44
CA ASN A 121 4.73 9.00 23.74
C ASN A 121 4.70 10.52 23.65
N ARG A 122 5.33 11.12 22.63
CA ARG A 122 5.26 12.57 22.38
C ARG A 122 3.86 13.01 21.96
N MET A 123 3.22 12.27 21.03
CA MET A 123 1.87 12.56 20.58
C MET A 123 0.85 12.50 21.73
N LEU A 124 0.98 11.54 22.65
CA LEU A 124 0.09 11.44 23.81
C LEU A 124 0.21 12.64 24.75
N LYS A 125 1.44 13.08 25.06
CA LYS A 125 1.64 14.28 25.89
C LYS A 125 1.03 15.54 25.27
N VAL A 126 1.18 15.73 23.96
CA VAL A 126 0.54 16.85 23.26
C VAL A 126 -0.98 16.71 23.28
N CYS A 127 -1.49 15.49 23.09
CA CYS A 127 -2.93 15.23 23.13
C CYS A 127 -3.54 15.50 24.51
N ASP A 128 -2.81 15.20 25.60
CA ASP A 128 -3.25 15.44 26.97
C ASP A 128 -3.51 16.93 27.22
N GLU A 129 -2.72 17.82 26.62
CA GLU A 129 -2.86 19.28 26.75
C GLU A 129 -3.86 19.89 25.75
N VAL A 130 -3.84 19.43 24.50
CA VAL A 130 -4.57 20.09 23.39
C VAL A 130 -5.98 19.50 23.19
N CYS A 131 -6.15 18.20 23.40
CA CYS A 131 -7.43 17.52 23.17
C CYS A 131 -7.59 16.23 24.00
N PRO A 132 -7.67 16.34 25.34
CA PRO A 132 -7.69 15.18 26.24
C PRO A 132 -8.83 14.20 25.95
N ASP A 133 -9.99 14.69 25.51
CA ASP A 133 -11.15 13.86 25.12
C ASP A 133 -10.86 12.89 23.97
N LYS A 134 -9.81 13.15 23.17
CA LYS A 134 -9.41 12.32 22.03
C LYS A 134 -8.24 11.41 22.33
N ARG A 135 -7.66 11.45 23.54
CA ARG A 135 -6.47 10.68 23.94
C ARG A 135 -6.55 9.19 23.60
N GLN A 136 -7.71 8.57 23.81
CA GLN A 136 -7.89 7.15 23.52
C GLN A 136 -7.68 6.82 22.03
N LEU A 137 -8.02 7.73 21.12
CA LEU A 137 -7.82 7.54 19.68
C LEU A 137 -6.33 7.41 19.34
N PHE A 138 -5.49 8.25 19.96
CA PHE A 138 -4.03 8.20 19.81
C PHE A 138 -3.44 6.97 20.50
N SER A 139 -3.93 6.62 21.68
CA SER A 139 -3.50 5.43 22.42
C SER A 139 -3.73 4.14 21.63
N ASN A 140 -4.85 4.05 20.88
CA ASN A 140 -5.21 2.91 20.04
C ASN A 140 -4.29 2.72 18.81
N VAL A 141 -3.45 3.70 18.48
CA VAL A 141 -2.43 3.55 17.42
C VAL A 141 -1.25 2.76 17.98
N SER A 142 -1.08 1.49 17.58
CA SER A 142 0.07 0.67 17.97
C SER A 142 1.29 1.06 17.14
N LEU A 143 2.33 1.54 17.79
CA LEU A 143 3.59 1.98 17.16
C LEU A 143 4.80 1.29 17.80
N SER A 144 4.58 0.11 18.38
CA SER A 144 5.68 -0.68 18.93
C SER A 144 6.68 -1.03 17.83
N ARG A 145 7.95 -1.23 18.22
CA ARG A 145 9.01 -1.68 17.32
C ARG A 145 8.56 -2.81 16.36
N ASN A 146 7.86 -3.83 16.87
CA ASN A 146 7.42 -4.97 16.06
C ASN A 146 6.31 -4.57 15.09
N THR A 147 5.34 -3.76 15.53
CA THR A 147 4.31 -3.25 14.64
C THR A 147 4.93 -2.42 13.52
N ILE A 148 5.89 -1.54 13.82
CA ILE A 148 6.57 -0.74 12.79
C ILE A 148 7.33 -1.65 11.81
N ALA A 149 8.08 -2.63 12.29
CA ALA A 149 8.79 -3.59 11.44
C ALA A 149 7.84 -4.30 10.45
N GLU A 150 6.74 -4.86 10.95
CA GLU A 150 5.72 -5.52 10.11
C GLU A 150 5.14 -4.58 9.04
N ARG A 151 4.78 -3.33 9.42
CA ARG A 151 4.25 -2.36 8.45
C ARG A 151 5.29 -1.99 7.40
N VAL A 152 6.55 -1.81 7.80
CA VAL A 152 7.65 -1.52 6.88
C VAL A 152 7.83 -2.64 5.85
N ASP A 153 7.73 -3.90 6.28
CA ASP A 153 7.82 -5.04 5.36
C ASP A 153 6.63 -5.10 4.39
N GLU A 154 5.40 -4.88 4.86
CA GLU A 154 4.22 -4.82 4.00
C GLU A 154 4.30 -3.69 2.95
N LEU A 155 4.75 -2.50 3.36
CA LEU A 155 4.99 -1.35 2.47
C LEU A 155 6.06 -1.69 1.42
N SER A 156 7.15 -2.31 1.85
CA SER A 156 8.25 -2.78 1.01
C SER A 156 7.82 -3.84 -0.01
N ILE A 157 6.96 -4.78 0.39
CA ILE A 157 6.38 -5.79 -0.50
C ILE A 157 5.48 -5.13 -1.53
N ASN A 158 4.60 -4.22 -1.11
CA ASN A 158 3.70 -3.52 -2.04
C ASN A 158 4.49 -2.70 -3.08
N LEU A 159 5.54 -1.99 -2.67
CA LEU A 159 6.45 -1.30 -3.60
C LEU A 159 7.14 -2.27 -4.57
N LYS A 160 7.59 -3.43 -4.09
CA LYS A 160 8.21 -4.46 -4.94
C LYS A 160 7.22 -4.96 -6.00
N GLU A 161 5.98 -5.25 -5.61
CA GLU A 161 4.93 -5.69 -6.52
C GLU A 161 4.63 -4.63 -7.60
N GLN A 162 4.53 -3.35 -7.20
CA GLN A 162 4.36 -2.24 -8.13
C GLN A 162 5.53 -2.12 -9.10
N LEU A 163 6.76 -2.22 -8.60
CA LEU A 163 7.97 -2.16 -9.43
C LEU A 163 8.03 -3.32 -10.43
N VAL A 164 7.72 -4.55 -10.01
CA VAL A 164 7.67 -5.73 -10.89
C VAL A 164 6.59 -5.55 -11.95
N LYS A 165 5.42 -5.00 -11.60
CA LYS A 165 4.35 -4.73 -12.56
C LYS A 165 4.79 -3.69 -13.59
N LYS A 166 5.34 -2.56 -13.14
CA LYS A 166 5.83 -1.47 -14.00
C LYS A 166 7.02 -1.92 -14.85
N GLY A 167 7.87 -2.79 -14.32
CA GLY A 167 9.03 -3.33 -15.02
C GLY A 167 8.70 -4.10 -16.30
N LYS A 168 7.47 -4.63 -16.42
CA LYS A 168 6.99 -5.27 -17.66
C LYS A 168 6.80 -4.30 -18.82
N GLU A 169 6.66 -3.02 -18.53
CA GLU A 169 6.49 -1.94 -19.52
C GLU A 169 7.83 -1.27 -19.87
N PHE A 170 8.93 -1.65 -19.20
CA PHE A 170 10.23 -1.09 -19.49
C PHE A 170 10.73 -1.62 -20.83
N ILE A 171 10.92 -0.71 -21.78
CA ILE A 171 11.57 -1.01 -23.07
C ILE A 171 13.03 -1.37 -22.81
N ALA A 172 13.64 -0.73 -21.81
CA ALA A 172 15.03 -0.95 -21.42
C ALA A 172 15.23 -0.43 -19.95
N TYR A 173 16.18 -0.99 -19.19
CA TYR A 173 16.61 -0.46 -17.88
C TYR A 173 18.14 -0.56 -17.69
N SER A 174 18.70 0.30 -16.84
CA SER A 174 20.11 0.24 -16.43
C SER A 174 20.28 -0.26 -15.01
N LEU A 175 21.37 -0.99 -14.78
CA LEU A 175 21.75 -1.48 -13.47
C LEU A 175 23.10 -0.89 -13.10
N ALA A 176 23.11 -0.06 -12.08
CA ALA A 176 24.35 0.36 -11.44
C ALA A 176 24.69 -0.64 -10.33
N VAL A 177 25.85 -1.27 -10.45
CA VAL A 177 26.40 -2.19 -9.45
C VAL A 177 27.60 -1.50 -8.84
N ASP A 178 27.60 -1.37 -7.51
CA ASP A 178 28.71 -0.78 -6.77
C ASP A 178 29.03 -1.65 -5.56
N GLU A 179 30.33 -1.71 -5.23
CA GLU A 179 30.86 -2.58 -4.20
C GLU A 179 30.77 -1.87 -2.84
N SER A 180 29.80 -2.28 -2.01
CA SER A 180 29.81 -1.80 -0.62
C SER A 180 30.89 -2.51 0.18
N THR A 181 31.79 -1.75 0.78
CA THR A 181 32.68 -2.26 1.82
C THR A 181 31.88 -2.56 3.11
N ASP A 182 32.27 -3.61 3.83
CA ASP A 182 31.76 -3.89 5.19
C ASP A 182 32.21 -2.79 6.18
N ILE A 183 31.74 -2.81 7.44
CA ILE A 183 32.22 -1.96 8.55
C ILE A 183 33.74 -1.99 8.77
N SER A 184 34.43 -2.97 8.18
CA SER A 184 35.88 -3.11 8.21
C SER A 184 36.60 -2.46 7.01
N ASP A 185 35.86 -1.81 6.11
CA ASP A 185 36.36 -1.23 4.84
C ASP A 185 37.06 -2.23 3.89
N ILE A 186 36.82 -3.54 4.07
CA ILE A 186 37.36 -4.59 3.20
C ILE A 186 36.31 -4.94 2.14
N ALA A 187 36.61 -4.57 0.89
CA ALA A 187 36.01 -5.15 -0.31
C ALA A 187 36.17 -6.68 -0.26
N GLN A 188 35.08 -7.44 -0.19
CA GLN A 188 35.16 -8.90 -0.18
C GLN A 188 35.61 -9.35 -1.57
N PHE A 189 36.92 -9.58 -1.73
CA PHE A 189 37.61 -9.93 -2.98
C PHE A 189 36.90 -11.02 -3.82
N VAL A 190 36.18 -11.94 -3.16
CA VAL A 190 35.37 -13.00 -3.77
C VAL A 190 34.14 -12.46 -4.51
N LEU A 191 33.47 -11.46 -3.95
CA LEU A 191 32.30 -10.82 -4.58
C LEU A 191 32.71 -10.00 -5.79
N ALA A 192 33.83 -9.27 -5.72
CA ALA A 192 34.37 -8.50 -6.83
C ALA A 192 34.74 -9.40 -8.02
N ALA A 193 35.33 -10.58 -7.74
CA ALA A 193 35.62 -11.57 -8.76
C ALA A 193 34.34 -12.18 -9.37
N ASP A 194 33.32 -12.48 -8.56
CA ASP A 194 32.06 -13.06 -9.07
C ASP A 194 31.22 -12.04 -9.85
N ILE A 195 31.19 -10.76 -9.43
CA ILE A 195 30.58 -9.66 -10.18
C ILE A 195 31.30 -9.50 -11.52
N ARG A 196 32.62 -9.34 -11.53
CA ARG A 196 33.39 -9.23 -12.79
C ARG A 196 33.18 -10.43 -13.72
N ARG A 197 33.06 -11.64 -13.16
CA ARG A 197 32.77 -12.86 -13.93
C ARG A 197 31.35 -12.85 -14.51
N ARG A 198 30.34 -12.46 -13.72
CA ARG A 198 28.93 -12.44 -14.15
C ARG A 198 28.61 -11.33 -15.15
N PHE A 199 29.33 -10.21 -15.07
CA PHE A 199 29.18 -9.05 -15.94
C PHE A 199 30.38 -8.90 -16.90
N ALA A 200 31.09 -9.99 -17.21
CA ALA A 200 32.25 -9.95 -18.12
C ALA A 200 31.84 -9.53 -19.56
N ASP A 201 30.58 -9.76 -19.92
CA ASP A 201 29.95 -9.30 -21.15
C ASP A 201 29.85 -7.76 -21.22
N PHE A 202 29.68 -7.06 -20.08
CA PHE A 202 29.69 -5.59 -20.04
C PHE A 202 31.06 -5.02 -20.37
N GLU A 203 32.16 -5.67 -19.96
CA GLU A 203 33.51 -5.23 -20.31
C GLU A 203 33.73 -5.32 -21.83
N ALA A 204 33.16 -6.35 -22.48
CA ALA A 204 33.16 -6.47 -23.94
C ALA A 204 32.30 -5.40 -24.65
N GLN A 205 31.39 -4.73 -23.93
CA GLN A 205 30.59 -3.61 -24.44
C GLN A 205 31.15 -2.24 -24.03
N LYS A 206 32.30 -2.17 -23.35
CA LYS A 206 32.89 -0.92 -22.84
C LYS A 206 33.09 0.16 -23.90
N SER A 207 33.67 -0.20 -25.04
CA SER A 207 33.84 0.72 -26.17
C SER A 207 32.51 1.26 -26.71
N ARG A 208 31.43 0.49 -26.58
CA ARG A 208 30.07 0.93 -26.95
C ARG A 208 29.48 1.85 -25.89
N PHE A 209 29.81 1.71 -24.60
CA PHE A 209 29.41 2.65 -23.56
C PHE A 209 30.15 4.00 -23.68
N GLU A 210 31.43 3.97 -24.03
CA GLU A 210 32.23 5.16 -24.34
C GLU A 210 31.69 5.94 -25.55
N LEU A 211 31.14 5.23 -26.54
CA LEU A 211 30.49 5.82 -27.71
C LEU A 211 29.30 6.72 -27.34
N LEU A 212 28.51 6.37 -26.31
CA LEU A 212 27.29 7.12 -25.97
C LEU A 212 27.50 8.21 -24.93
N SER A 213 28.47 8.02 -24.06
CA SER A 213 28.88 9.09 -23.16
C SER A 213 29.43 10.27 -23.96
N ASN A 214 29.94 10.02 -25.17
CA ASN A 214 30.50 11.01 -26.08
C ASN A 214 29.87 10.96 -27.50
N THR A 215 28.56 10.72 -27.65
CA THR A 215 27.92 10.49 -28.97
C THR A 215 28.21 11.58 -30.02
N PHE A 216 28.41 12.82 -29.57
CA PHE A 216 28.69 13.97 -30.45
C PHE A 216 30.16 14.33 -30.61
N ALA A 217 31.05 13.69 -29.85
CA ALA A 217 32.50 13.94 -29.86
C ALA A 217 33.32 12.69 -30.25
N VAL A 218 32.65 11.55 -30.43
CA VAL A 218 33.26 10.29 -30.82
C VAL A 218 33.70 10.29 -32.28
N ASP A 219 34.88 9.77 -32.54
CA ASP A 219 35.37 9.56 -33.90
C ASP A 219 34.59 8.43 -34.58
N VAL A 220 33.85 8.79 -35.63
CA VAL A 220 33.07 7.84 -36.43
C VAL A 220 33.97 6.76 -37.04
N GLY A 221 35.21 7.09 -37.44
CA GLY A 221 36.14 6.14 -38.06
C GLY A 221 36.52 4.98 -37.13
N SER A 222 36.62 5.26 -35.83
CA SER A 222 36.89 4.28 -34.78
C SER A 222 35.67 3.44 -34.35
N SER A 223 34.46 3.82 -34.79
CA SER A 223 33.20 3.20 -34.36
C SER A 223 32.85 1.95 -35.19
N PRO A 224 32.04 1.00 -34.66
CA PRO A 224 31.61 -0.18 -35.40
C PRO A 224 30.93 0.18 -36.73
N PRO A 225 31.27 -0.47 -37.87
CA PRO A 225 30.77 -0.10 -39.20
C PRO A 225 29.24 -0.05 -39.30
N ASN A 226 28.55 -0.91 -38.54
CA ASN A 226 27.09 -0.96 -38.49
C ASN A 226 26.43 0.23 -37.78
N LEU A 227 27.20 1.08 -37.09
CA LEU A 227 26.73 2.28 -36.39
C LEU A 227 27.23 3.58 -37.05
N GLN A 228 28.22 3.52 -37.94
CA GLN A 228 28.87 4.72 -38.48
C GLN A 228 27.87 5.66 -39.18
N MET A 229 26.94 5.11 -39.98
CA MET A 229 25.94 5.93 -40.67
C MET A 229 24.97 6.62 -39.69
N GLU A 230 24.48 5.88 -38.69
CA GLU A 230 23.60 6.41 -37.64
C GLU A 230 24.30 7.51 -36.83
N LEU A 231 25.59 7.33 -36.51
CA LEU A 231 26.40 8.31 -35.81
C LEU A 231 26.64 9.56 -36.66
N ILE A 232 26.88 9.42 -37.97
CA ILE A 232 27.02 10.57 -38.88
C ILE A 232 25.72 11.37 -38.91
N GLU A 233 24.58 10.71 -39.11
CA GLU A 233 23.27 11.39 -39.14
C GLU A 233 22.99 12.12 -37.83
N LEU A 234 23.30 11.49 -36.69
CA LEU A 234 23.12 12.07 -35.38
C LEU A 234 24.07 13.24 -35.11
N GLN A 235 25.36 13.11 -35.45
CA GLN A 235 26.36 14.17 -35.31
C GLN A 235 26.10 15.35 -36.27
N CYS A 236 25.47 15.13 -37.41
CA CYS A 236 25.09 16.18 -38.35
C CYS A 236 23.84 16.96 -37.94
N SER A 237 23.12 16.54 -36.89
CA SER A 237 21.90 17.22 -36.44
C SER A 237 22.18 18.27 -35.37
N ASP A 238 22.13 19.55 -35.76
CA ASP A 238 22.27 20.68 -34.84
C ASP A 238 21.13 20.73 -33.80
N ALA A 239 19.94 20.27 -34.19
CA ALA A 239 18.79 20.18 -33.28
C ALA A 239 19.03 19.15 -32.17
N LEU A 240 19.56 17.96 -32.52
CA LEU A 240 19.89 16.93 -31.53
C LEU A 240 21.10 17.32 -30.68
N LYS A 241 22.10 17.98 -31.26
CA LYS A 241 23.23 18.56 -30.52
C LYS A 241 22.77 19.57 -29.48
N ALA A 242 21.94 20.54 -29.87
CA ALA A 242 21.39 21.54 -28.97
C ALA A 242 20.53 20.87 -27.87
N LYS A 243 19.75 19.84 -28.23
CA LYS A 243 18.95 19.08 -27.27
C LYS A 243 19.83 18.36 -26.25
N ASN A 244 20.88 17.68 -26.67
CA ASN A 244 21.82 16.99 -25.79
C ASN A 244 22.51 17.94 -24.81
N VAL A 245 22.90 19.14 -25.25
CA VAL A 245 23.45 20.17 -24.36
C VAL A 245 22.42 20.66 -23.35
N ALA A 246 21.15 20.79 -23.76
CA ALA A 246 20.08 21.29 -22.91
C ALA A 246 19.61 20.29 -21.84
N VAL A 247 19.51 18.99 -22.16
CA VAL A 247 19.00 17.95 -21.25
C VAL A 247 20.08 17.08 -20.61
N GLY A 248 21.30 17.10 -21.16
CA GLY A 248 22.42 16.25 -20.75
C GLY A 248 22.33 14.82 -21.29
N ALA A 249 23.48 14.12 -21.32
CA ALA A 249 23.61 12.78 -21.89
C ALA A 249 22.67 11.73 -21.25
N ALA A 250 22.38 11.88 -19.94
CA ALA A 250 21.53 10.96 -19.20
C ALA A 250 20.05 10.97 -19.65
N GLU A 251 19.53 12.11 -20.11
CA GLU A 251 18.14 12.22 -20.59
C GLU A 251 18.04 12.27 -22.11
N PHE A 252 19.13 12.57 -22.81
CA PHE A 252 19.18 12.69 -24.27
C PHE A 252 18.70 11.42 -25.00
N ALA A 253 18.98 10.25 -24.42
CA ALA A 253 18.53 8.93 -24.90
C ALA A 253 17.06 8.88 -25.35
N ARG A 254 16.19 9.64 -24.67
CA ARG A 254 14.72 9.62 -24.85
C ARG A 254 14.27 10.45 -26.05
N PHE A 255 15.17 11.27 -26.60
CA PHE A 255 14.94 12.14 -27.73
C PHE A 255 15.61 11.62 -29.01
N LEU A 256 16.21 10.43 -28.94
CA LEU A 256 16.75 9.75 -30.11
C LEU A 256 15.59 9.33 -31.04
N PRO A 257 15.77 9.41 -32.36
CA PRO A 257 14.79 8.88 -33.31
C PRO A 257 14.60 7.37 -33.16
N GLU A 258 13.38 6.86 -33.36
CA GLU A 258 13.10 5.40 -33.35
C GLU A 258 13.87 4.63 -34.42
N THR A 259 14.38 5.33 -35.44
CA THR A 259 15.22 4.77 -36.52
C THR A 259 16.62 4.37 -36.06
N VAL A 260 17.05 4.74 -34.84
CA VAL A 260 18.35 4.35 -34.25
C VAL A 260 18.15 3.54 -32.94
N PRO A 261 17.51 2.36 -33.01
CA PRO A 261 17.18 1.57 -31.82
C PRO A 261 18.42 1.05 -31.08
N GLN A 262 19.55 0.92 -31.78
CA GLN A 262 20.81 0.42 -31.22
C GLN A 262 21.42 1.40 -30.21
N LEU A 263 21.21 2.72 -30.39
CA LEU A 263 21.68 3.76 -29.48
C LEU A 263 20.74 3.96 -28.27
N HIS A 264 19.44 3.67 -28.40
CA HIS A 264 18.45 3.73 -27.32
C HIS A 264 18.72 2.75 -26.17
N ILE A 265 19.04 1.48 -26.50
CA ILE A 265 19.35 0.42 -25.53
C ILE A 265 20.59 0.79 -24.67
N GLN A 266 21.39 1.69 -25.21
CA GLN A 266 22.77 1.92 -24.86
C GLN A 266 22.89 3.18 -23.96
N ALA A 267 22.06 4.19 -24.16
CA ALA A 267 22.10 5.48 -23.44
C ALA A 267 21.43 5.46 -22.05
N MET A 268 21.10 4.29 -21.51
CA MET A 268 20.58 4.18 -20.15
C MET A 268 21.72 4.15 -19.13
N PHE A 269 22.19 5.32 -18.71
CA PHE A 269 23.08 5.40 -17.55
C PHE A 269 22.27 5.84 -16.34
N GLY A 270 22.27 5.02 -15.29
CA GLY A 270 21.76 5.45 -13.99
C GLY A 270 22.71 6.48 -13.40
N SER A 271 22.21 7.57 -12.82
CA SER A 271 23.06 8.55 -12.14
C SER A 271 23.76 7.90 -10.94
N THR A 272 25.08 7.98 -10.84
CA THR A 272 25.86 7.53 -9.67
C THR A 272 25.36 8.18 -8.37
N TYR A 273 24.79 9.39 -8.48
CA TYR A 273 24.14 10.10 -7.38
C TYR A 273 23.06 9.26 -6.65
N LEU A 274 22.21 8.52 -7.37
CA LEU A 274 21.17 7.68 -6.76
C LEU A 274 21.80 6.51 -5.99
N CYS A 275 22.89 5.95 -6.51
CA CYS A 275 23.66 4.92 -5.84
C CYS A 275 24.32 5.47 -4.58
N GLU A 276 25.01 6.60 -4.67
CA GLU A 276 25.66 7.29 -3.54
C GLU A 276 24.65 7.66 -2.43
N GLN A 277 23.47 8.15 -2.82
CA GLN A 277 22.37 8.39 -1.88
C GLN A 277 21.90 7.10 -1.20
N LEU A 278 21.71 6.02 -1.96
CA LEU A 278 21.31 4.71 -1.42
C LEU A 278 22.37 4.15 -0.45
N PHE A 279 23.66 4.29 -0.77
CA PHE A 279 24.75 3.85 0.11
C PHE A 279 24.85 4.69 1.38
N SER A 280 24.70 6.01 1.26
CA SER A 280 24.66 6.90 2.41
C SER A 280 23.52 6.51 3.35
N LEU A 281 22.34 6.24 2.79
CA LEU A 281 21.19 5.75 3.52
C LEU A 281 21.44 4.37 4.15
N MET A 282 22.10 3.45 3.45
CA MET A 282 22.48 2.14 3.99
C MET A 282 23.45 2.29 5.17
N LYS A 283 24.47 3.15 5.05
CA LYS A 283 25.42 3.45 6.14
C LYS A 283 24.71 4.06 7.34
N LEU A 284 23.78 4.99 7.13
CA LEU A 284 22.92 5.56 8.18
C LEU A 284 22.08 4.48 8.87
N ASN A 285 21.47 3.58 8.12
CA ASN A 285 20.67 2.50 8.70
C ASN A 285 21.53 1.47 9.46
N LYS A 286 22.70 1.10 8.95
CA LYS A 286 23.62 0.19 9.65
C LYS A 286 24.16 0.81 10.95
N THR A 287 24.41 2.12 10.98
CA THR A 287 24.94 2.84 12.15
C THR A 287 23.87 3.13 13.21
N SER A 288 22.69 3.58 12.79
CA SER A 288 21.54 3.86 13.66
C SER A 288 21.00 2.62 14.39
N HIS A 289 21.16 1.44 13.77
CA HIS A 289 20.55 0.19 14.24
C HIS A 289 21.57 -0.91 14.59
N ARG A 290 22.81 -0.52 14.95
CA ARG A 290 24.08 -1.31 15.04
C ARG A 290 24.07 -2.69 15.73
N SER A 291 22.92 -3.23 16.16
CA SER A 291 22.82 -4.53 16.82
C SER A 291 21.52 -5.32 16.59
N ARG A 292 20.51 -4.85 15.82
CA ARG A 292 19.18 -5.52 15.85
C ARG A 292 18.33 -5.52 14.55
N LEU A 293 18.85 -5.13 13.39
CA LEU A 293 18.13 -5.32 12.10
C LEU A 293 18.53 -6.67 11.48
N THR A 294 17.57 -7.44 10.98
CA THR A 294 17.88 -8.53 10.04
C THR A 294 18.20 -7.93 8.67
N ALA A 295 18.90 -8.70 7.81
CA ALA A 295 19.18 -8.28 6.43
C ALA A 295 17.89 -7.94 5.65
N GLU A 296 16.79 -8.65 5.93
CA GLU A 296 15.49 -8.42 5.30
C GLU A 296 14.91 -7.04 5.66
N HIS A 297 14.93 -6.66 6.94
CA HIS A 297 14.43 -5.34 7.35
C HIS A 297 15.26 -4.21 6.74
N LEU A 298 16.58 -4.39 6.58
CA LEU A 298 17.42 -3.42 5.89
C LEU A 298 17.00 -3.27 4.42
N HIS A 299 16.74 -4.38 3.72
CA HIS A 299 16.24 -4.34 2.34
C HIS A 299 14.90 -3.61 2.24
N SER A 300 14.00 -3.83 3.21
CA SER A 300 12.70 -3.14 3.24
C SER A 300 12.84 -1.64 3.42
N ILE A 301 13.66 -1.19 4.39
CA ILE A 301 13.90 0.24 4.61
C ILE A 301 14.52 0.89 3.38
N LEU A 302 15.56 0.26 2.81
CA LEU A 302 16.25 0.79 1.63
C LEU A 302 15.28 0.97 0.48
N ARG A 303 14.45 -0.05 0.19
CA ARG A 303 13.44 0.02 -0.89
C ARG A 303 12.45 1.16 -0.70
N ILE A 304 11.93 1.35 0.52
CA ILE A 304 10.97 2.42 0.81
C ILE A 304 11.62 3.80 0.66
N SER A 305 12.82 3.95 1.20
CA SER A 305 13.52 5.23 1.25
C SER A 305 14.09 5.66 -0.10
N SER A 306 14.44 4.71 -0.96
CA SER A 306 14.99 4.98 -2.29
C SER A 306 13.94 5.04 -3.39
N ALA A 307 12.67 4.73 -3.08
CA ALA A 307 11.58 4.83 -4.05
C ALA A 307 11.23 6.30 -4.31
N GLN A 308 11.58 6.80 -5.50
CA GLN A 308 11.32 8.19 -5.89
C GLN A 308 9.99 8.38 -6.63
N SER A 309 9.71 7.49 -7.59
CA SER A 309 8.54 7.60 -8.49
C SER A 309 7.40 6.63 -8.15
N LEU A 310 7.58 5.83 -7.10
CA LEU A 310 6.59 4.88 -6.59
C LEU A 310 6.37 5.14 -5.12
N ALA A 311 5.12 5.09 -4.69
CA ALA A 311 4.74 5.18 -3.28
C ALA A 311 3.96 3.91 -2.90
N PRO A 312 4.14 3.38 -1.67
CA PRO A 312 3.32 2.28 -1.19
C PRO A 312 1.83 2.67 -1.21
N ASN A 313 0.97 1.76 -1.67
CA ASN A 313 -0.47 1.96 -1.66
C ASN A 313 -1.06 1.61 -0.27
N ILE A 314 -1.02 2.58 0.64
CA ILE A 314 -1.50 2.41 2.02
C ILE A 314 -3.00 2.07 2.06
N ASP A 315 -3.81 2.65 1.18
CA ASP A 315 -5.26 2.40 1.19
C ASP A 315 -5.59 0.96 0.80
N GLU A 316 -4.87 0.39 -0.17
CA GLU A 316 -4.96 -1.03 -0.52
C GLU A 316 -4.54 -1.93 0.66
N LEU A 317 -3.42 -1.60 1.32
CA LEU A 317 -2.94 -2.36 2.48
C LEU A 317 -3.94 -2.34 3.65
N VAL A 318 -4.54 -1.18 3.94
CA VAL A 318 -5.59 -1.04 4.96
C VAL A 318 -6.81 -1.88 4.60
N GLN A 319 -7.20 -1.94 3.31
CA GLN A 319 -8.31 -2.77 2.86
C GLN A 319 -8.02 -4.28 3.02
N LYS A 320 -6.82 -4.75 2.67
CA LYS A 320 -6.42 -6.17 2.84
C LYS A 320 -6.49 -6.65 4.30
N MET A 321 -6.17 -5.77 5.25
CA MET A 321 -6.30 -6.06 6.68
C MET A 321 -7.75 -6.27 7.13
N ARG A 322 -8.72 -5.66 6.45
CA ARG A 322 -10.16 -5.81 6.78
C ARG A 322 -10.63 -7.25 6.56
N HIS A 323 -10.15 -7.91 5.51
CA HIS A 323 -10.61 -9.25 5.13
C HIS A 323 -10.12 -10.34 6.12
N HIS A 324 -8.93 -10.17 6.71
CA HIS A 324 -8.38 -11.13 7.65
C HIS A 324 -9.05 -11.07 9.05
N GLN A 325 -9.51 -9.90 9.48
CA GLN A 325 -10.23 -9.77 10.76
C GLN A 325 -11.66 -10.35 10.72
N VAL A 326 -12.34 -10.29 9.58
CA VAL A 326 -13.71 -10.83 9.44
C VAL A 326 -13.70 -12.37 9.43
N SER A 327 -12.73 -13.00 8.77
CA SER A 327 -12.59 -14.46 8.73
C SER A 327 -12.28 -15.08 10.09
N ALA A 328 -11.50 -14.41 10.94
CA ALA A 328 -11.20 -14.88 12.29
C ALA A 328 -12.42 -14.86 13.23
N THR A 329 -13.37 -13.95 13.01
CA THR A 329 -14.63 -13.88 13.79
C THR A 329 -15.70 -14.87 13.32
N ALA A 330 -15.61 -15.37 12.09
CA ALA A 330 -16.55 -16.36 11.55
C ALA A 330 -16.25 -17.81 12.02
N SER A 331 -15.03 -18.09 12.49
CA SER A 331 -14.64 -19.40 13.04
C SER A 331 -14.95 -19.59 14.54
N LYS A 332 -15.58 -18.60 15.20
CA LYS A 332 -15.97 -18.67 16.62
C LYS A 332 -17.47 -18.47 16.86
N LYS A 333 -18.32 -18.91 15.92
CA LYS A 333 -19.76 -19.04 16.16
C LYS A 333 -20.26 -20.42 15.76
#